data_AF-A0A2R6DHI3-F1
#
_entry.id   AF-A0A2R6DHI3-F1
#
_cell.length_a   1.000
_cell.length_b   1.000
_cell.length_c   1.000
_cell.angle_alpha   90.00
_cell.angle_beta   90.00
_cell.angle_gamma   90.00
#
_symmetry.space_group_name_H-M   'P 1'
#
loop_
_entity.id
_entity.type
_entity.pdbx_description
1 polymer ?
#
loop_
_entity_poly.entity_id
_entity_poly.type
_entity_poly.pdbx_seq_one_letter_code
_entity_poly.pdbx_strand_id
1 'polypeptide(L)'
;MGSIEGVRDAIGGQGTRDDERSAGGRPAGVRAVEQCFDCGRDLPIADSCTTATIAFPNGVTLRAIRYGEEEGMSAADRCPGCDVRPGGYHHPFCPVEACPQCGGRLAVCRCLDADKTR
;
A
#
# COMPACT_ATOMS: atom_id res chain seq x y z
N MET A 1 -56.06 -54.58 -6.11
CA MET A 1 -55.04 -55.61 -6.38
C MET A 1 -54.01 -54.96 -7.31
N GLY A 2 -52.76 -54.63 -7.02
CA GLY A 2 -51.82 -54.69 -5.89
C GLY A 2 -50.55 -53.97 -6.41
N SER A 3 -50.02 -52.97 -5.69
CA SER A 3 -48.73 -52.99 -4.94
C SER A 3 -47.47 -53.41 -5.73
N ILE A 4 -46.51 -52.48 -5.88
CA ILE A 4 -45.09 -52.48 -5.39
C ILE A 4 -44.32 -51.32 -6.08
N GLU A 5 -43.92 -50.26 -5.36
CA GLU A 5 -42.63 -50.00 -4.68
C GLU A 5 -41.40 -49.66 -5.57
N GLY A 6 -40.89 -48.43 -5.37
CA GLY A 6 -39.48 -48.16 -5.07
C GLY A 6 -38.48 -48.00 -6.22
N VAL A 7 -37.87 -46.80 -6.33
CA VAL A 7 -36.43 -46.54 -6.11
C VAL A 7 -36.11 -45.07 -6.42
N ARG A 8 -35.18 -44.54 -5.61
CA ARG A 8 -34.77 -43.15 -5.44
C ARG A 8 -33.68 -42.71 -6.44
N ASP A 9 -33.45 -41.41 -6.38
CA ASP A 9 -32.20 -40.68 -6.64
C ASP A 9 -31.83 -40.34 -8.10
N ALA A 10 -31.84 -39.03 -8.40
CA ALA A 10 -30.65 -38.31 -8.84
C ALA A 10 -30.97 -36.81 -8.98
N ILE A 11 -30.53 -36.05 -7.98
CA ILE A 11 -30.22 -34.61 -8.11
C ILE A 11 -29.02 -34.43 -9.05
N GLY A 12 -29.06 -33.46 -9.95
CA GLY A 12 -27.85 -33.04 -10.67
C GLY A 12 -28.13 -32.11 -11.85
N GLY A 13 -27.64 -30.87 -11.78
CA GLY A 13 -27.45 -30.06 -12.99
C GLY A 13 -27.78 -28.57 -12.88
N GLN A 14 -27.16 -27.85 -11.95
CA GLN A 14 -26.86 -26.42 -12.09
C GLN A 14 -25.34 -26.34 -11.84
N GLY A 15 -24.49 -25.73 -12.64
CA GLY A 15 -24.66 -24.52 -13.44
C GLY A 15 -23.55 -23.56 -13.00
N THR A 16 -22.56 -23.40 -13.86
CA THR A 16 -21.70 -22.21 -14.06
C THR A 16 -20.66 -21.80 -13.01
N ARG A 17 -19.41 -21.80 -13.48
CA ARG A 17 -18.50 -20.65 -13.63
C ARG A 17 -17.57 -20.21 -12.47
N ASP A 18 -16.30 -20.18 -12.89
CA ASP A 18 -15.27 -19.16 -12.66
C ASP A 18 -14.46 -19.17 -11.35
N ASP A 19 -13.19 -19.53 -11.53
CA ASP A 19 -11.97 -18.96 -10.95
C ASP A 19 -12.00 -18.46 -9.49
N GLU A 20 -11.63 -19.34 -8.55
CA GLU A 20 -11.16 -18.95 -7.22
C GLU A 20 -9.63 -19.01 -7.15
N ARG A 21 -8.98 -17.93 -7.57
CA ARG A 21 -7.57 -17.64 -7.31
C ARG A 21 -7.44 -16.85 -6.01
N SER A 22 -6.42 -17.23 -5.23
CA SER A 22 -5.79 -16.49 -4.11
C SER A 22 -6.50 -16.47 -2.75
N ALA A 23 -6.23 -17.52 -1.98
CA ALA A 23 -6.16 -17.46 -0.53
C ALA A 23 -4.98 -16.56 -0.09
N GLY A 24 -5.29 -15.48 0.63
CA GLY A 24 -4.33 -14.55 1.22
C GLY A 24 -4.95 -13.77 2.36
N GLY A 25 -5.43 -14.48 3.39
CA GLY A 25 -6.00 -13.85 4.60
C GLY A 25 -4.93 -13.08 5.37
N ARG A 26 -5.14 -11.76 5.55
CA ARG A 26 -4.30 -10.92 6.40
C ARG A 26 -4.42 -11.39 7.87
N PRO A 27 -3.33 -11.44 8.65
CA PRO A 27 -3.41 -11.83 10.05
C PRO A 27 -4.28 -10.84 10.84
N ALA A 28 -5.19 -11.39 11.65
CA ALA A 28 -6.02 -10.61 12.56
C ALA A 28 -5.14 -9.91 13.61
N GLY A 29 -5.20 -8.57 13.67
CA GLY A 29 -4.57 -7.80 14.75
C GLY A 29 -3.96 -6.45 14.36
N VAL A 30 -3.72 -6.19 13.08
CA VAL A 30 -3.27 -4.87 12.60
C VAL A 30 -4.43 -4.23 11.85
N ARG A 31 -5.08 -3.21 12.44
CA ARG A 31 -6.07 -2.42 11.71
C ARG A 31 -5.31 -1.77 10.55
N ALA A 32 -5.68 -2.13 9.32
CA ALA A 32 -5.20 -1.39 8.17
C ALA A 32 -5.60 0.07 8.38
N VAL A 33 -4.65 0.98 8.21
CA VAL A 33 -5.02 2.38 8.07
C VAL A 33 -5.79 2.41 6.75
N GLU A 34 -7.12 2.47 6.81
CA GLU A 34 -7.95 2.31 5.60
C GLU A 34 -7.68 3.47 4.63
N GLN A 35 -7.38 4.67 5.14
CA GLN A 35 -7.11 5.88 4.36
C GLN A 35 -5.82 6.59 4.79
N CYS A 36 -5.10 7.13 3.81
CA CYS A 36 -3.96 8.00 4.06
C CYS A 36 -4.43 9.31 4.70
N PHE A 37 -3.88 9.65 5.86
CA PHE A 37 -4.21 10.90 6.57
C PHE A 37 -3.98 12.16 5.72
N ASP A 38 -2.97 12.13 4.85
CA ASP A 38 -2.49 13.31 4.12
C ASP A 38 -3.19 13.51 2.77
N CYS A 39 -3.57 12.42 2.09
CA CYS A 39 -4.26 12.50 0.79
C CYS A 39 -5.69 11.96 0.77
N GLY A 40 -6.18 11.38 1.87
CA GLY A 40 -7.55 10.85 2.01
C GLY A 40 -7.86 9.61 1.16
N ARG A 41 -6.88 9.04 0.45
CA ARG A 41 -7.08 7.87 -0.42
C ARG A 41 -6.84 6.56 0.30
N ASP A 42 -7.54 5.51 -0.14
CA ASP A 42 -7.47 4.19 0.50
C ASP A 42 -6.09 3.54 0.31
N LEU A 43 -5.48 3.11 1.42
CA LEU A 43 -4.07 2.67 1.47
C LEU A 43 -3.75 1.26 0.96
N PRO A 44 -4.69 0.41 0.47
CA PRO A 44 -4.30 -0.72 -0.35
C PRO A 44 -4.40 -0.45 -1.88
N ILE A 45 -4.74 0.76 -2.34
CA ILE A 45 -5.06 1.01 -3.77
C ILE A 45 -4.40 2.26 -4.38
N ALA A 46 -3.97 3.25 -3.60
CA ALA A 46 -3.46 4.49 -4.18
C ALA A 46 -2.09 4.31 -4.89
N ASP A 47 -2.07 4.45 -6.22
CA ASP A 47 -0.86 4.38 -7.05
C ASP A 47 0.18 5.49 -6.77
N SER A 48 -0.12 6.45 -5.89
CA SER A 48 0.72 7.59 -5.46
C SER A 48 0.03 8.34 -4.32
N CYS A 49 0.76 8.97 -3.41
CA CYS A 49 0.25 10.07 -2.58
C CYS A 49 0.06 11.36 -3.42
N THR A 50 -0.71 12.34 -2.95
CA THR A 50 -0.85 13.67 -3.61
C THR A 50 0.20 14.66 -3.10
N THR A 51 0.87 14.33 -2.00
CA THR A 51 1.81 15.23 -1.34
C THR A 51 3.16 15.17 -2.02
N ALA A 52 3.45 16.25 -2.75
CA ALA A 52 4.66 16.38 -3.55
C ALA A 52 5.79 17.11 -2.80
N THR A 53 5.58 17.50 -1.55
CA THR A 53 6.49 18.36 -0.78
C THR A 53 6.61 17.95 0.67
N ILE A 54 7.80 18.11 1.24
CA ILE A 54 8.10 17.87 2.65
C ILE A 54 8.53 19.19 3.28
N ALA A 55 7.83 19.59 4.35
CA ALA A 55 8.18 20.75 5.16
C ALA A 55 9.13 20.35 6.29
N PHE A 56 10.23 21.09 6.44
CA PHE A 56 11.27 20.87 7.45
C PHE A 56 11.19 21.93 8.57
N PRO A 57 11.63 21.60 9.80
CA PRO A 57 11.57 22.52 10.95
C PRO A 57 12.36 23.83 10.78
N ASN A 58 13.34 23.85 9.88
CA ASN A 58 14.12 25.04 9.53
C ASN A 58 13.35 26.02 8.60
N GLY A 59 12.07 25.74 8.31
CA GLY A 59 11.23 26.55 7.42
C GLY A 59 11.40 26.25 5.92
N VAL A 60 12.30 25.33 5.55
CA VAL A 60 12.49 24.92 4.16
C VAL A 60 11.41 23.91 3.77
N THR A 61 10.87 24.04 2.56
CA THR A 61 10.01 23.03 1.95
C THR A 61 10.67 22.52 0.66
N LEU A 62 10.93 21.22 0.59
CA LEU A 62 11.55 20.58 -0.58
C LEU A 62 10.54 19.67 -1.29
N ARG A 63 10.75 19.42 -2.58
CA ARG A 63 9.98 18.41 -3.31
C ARG A 63 10.32 17.02 -2.75
N ALA A 64 9.29 16.20 -2.52
CA ALA A 64 9.48 14.78 -2.24
C ALA A 64 10.10 14.10 -3.46
N ILE A 65 10.91 13.08 -3.21
CA ILE A 65 11.48 12.24 -4.27
C ILE A 65 10.45 11.15 -4.58
N ARG A 66 10.18 10.93 -5.87
CA ARG A 66 9.25 9.88 -6.30
C ARG A 66 9.90 8.52 -6.11
N TYR A 67 9.08 7.51 -5.84
CA TYR A 67 9.56 6.14 -5.70
C TYR A 67 10.30 5.70 -6.97
N GLY A 68 11.54 5.26 -6.82
CA GLY A 68 12.40 4.82 -7.93
C GLY A 68 13.17 5.93 -8.65
N GLU A 69 13.01 7.19 -8.24
CA GLU A 69 13.90 8.30 -8.64
C GLU A 69 14.94 8.60 -7.54
N GLU A 70 14.96 7.80 -6.49
CA GLU A 70 15.83 7.93 -5.31
C GLU A 70 17.25 7.43 -5.64
N GLU A 71 18.25 8.18 -5.20
CA GLU A 71 19.66 7.88 -5.51
C GLU A 71 20.07 6.50 -4.98
N GLY A 72 20.67 5.69 -5.84
CA GLY A 72 21.17 4.35 -5.47
C GLY A 72 20.08 3.30 -5.25
N MET A 73 18.82 3.60 -5.54
CA MET A 73 17.73 2.63 -5.45
C MET A 73 17.47 1.94 -6.80
N SER A 74 17.31 0.61 -6.77
CA SER A 74 16.60 -0.12 -7.82
C SER A 74 15.16 -0.34 -7.39
N ALA A 75 14.22 0.31 -8.07
CA ALA A 75 12.80 0.16 -7.76
C ALA A 75 12.31 -1.27 -8.11
N ALA A 76 11.45 -1.80 -7.25
CA ALA A 76 10.59 -2.93 -7.58
C ALA A 76 9.31 -2.42 -8.26
N ASP A 77 8.41 -3.34 -8.64
CA ASP A 77 7.11 -2.98 -9.25
C ASP A 77 6.24 -2.11 -8.33
N ARG A 78 6.40 -2.28 -7.01
CA ARG A 78 5.76 -1.49 -5.96
C ARG A 78 6.69 -1.29 -4.77
N CYS A 79 6.55 -0.17 -4.08
CA CYS A 79 7.32 0.13 -2.88
C CYS A 79 6.97 -0.85 -1.76
N PRO A 80 7.93 -1.56 -1.16
CA PRO A 80 7.65 -2.53 -0.11
C PRO A 80 7.15 -1.90 1.20
N GLY A 81 7.28 -0.57 1.36
CA GLY A 81 6.84 0.15 2.54
C GLY A 81 5.46 0.79 2.45
N CYS A 82 4.98 1.16 1.25
CA CYS A 82 3.70 1.86 1.07
C CYS A 82 2.94 1.50 -0.21
N ASP A 83 3.39 0.49 -0.94
CA ASP A 83 2.77 -0.08 -2.15
C ASP A 83 2.61 0.86 -3.37
N VAL A 84 3.18 2.07 -3.30
CA VAL A 84 3.22 3.02 -4.42
C VAL A 84 3.96 2.46 -5.64
N ARG A 85 3.51 2.78 -6.85
CA ARG A 85 4.20 2.41 -8.10
C ARG A 85 5.39 3.34 -8.39
N PRO A 86 6.40 2.88 -9.15
CA PRO A 86 7.48 3.74 -9.62
C PRO A 86 6.96 5.04 -10.26
N GLY A 87 7.60 6.16 -9.93
CA GLY A 87 7.17 7.50 -10.33
C GLY A 87 6.05 8.11 -9.48
N GLY A 88 5.47 7.38 -8.53
CA GLY A 88 4.52 7.93 -7.55
C GLY A 88 5.20 8.58 -6.34
N TYR A 89 4.49 9.43 -5.61
CA TYR A 89 4.91 9.97 -4.32
C TYR A 89 4.60 8.99 -3.20
N HIS A 90 5.54 8.84 -2.27
CA HIS A 90 5.36 8.00 -1.08
C HIS A 90 4.20 8.51 -0.22
N HIS A 91 3.49 7.58 0.42
CA HIS A 91 2.61 7.92 1.52
C HIS A 91 3.44 8.28 2.76
N PRO A 92 2.94 9.18 3.62
CA PRO A 92 3.66 9.61 4.81
C PRO A 92 4.13 8.43 5.67
N PHE A 93 5.30 8.59 6.28
CA PHE A 93 5.95 7.59 7.13
C PHE A 93 6.38 6.31 6.40
N CYS A 94 6.49 6.33 5.06
CA CYS A 94 7.06 5.22 4.33
C CYS A 94 8.51 4.97 4.80
N PRO A 95 8.88 3.73 5.19
CA PRO A 95 10.22 3.43 5.67
C PRO A 95 11.29 3.44 4.56
N VAL A 96 10.86 3.49 3.30
CA VAL A 96 11.72 3.46 2.11
C VAL A 96 12.03 4.87 1.61
N GLU A 97 11.11 5.82 1.79
CA GLU A 97 11.19 7.17 1.24
C GLU A 97 12.51 7.86 1.60
N ALA A 98 13.22 8.35 0.59
CA ALA A 98 14.43 9.12 0.73
C ALA A 98 14.13 10.58 1.12
N CYS A 99 14.93 11.09 2.04
CA CYS A 99 14.88 12.47 2.49
C CYS A 99 15.49 13.38 1.42
N PRO A 100 14.75 14.33 0.83
CA PRO A 100 15.30 15.24 -0.18
C PRO A 100 16.37 16.19 0.37
N GLN A 101 16.47 16.33 1.71
CA GLN A 101 17.49 17.18 2.33
C GLN A 101 18.85 16.48 2.52
N CYS A 102 18.87 15.15 2.72
CA CYS A 102 20.11 14.44 3.06
C CYS A 102 20.32 13.10 2.34
N GLY A 103 19.42 12.68 1.46
CA GLY A 103 19.48 11.41 0.73
C GLY A 103 19.21 10.13 1.55
N GLY A 104 19.39 10.17 2.87
CA GLY A 104 19.03 9.06 3.76
C GLY A 104 17.52 8.84 3.90
N ARG A 105 17.09 7.72 4.49
CA ARG A 105 15.67 7.39 4.71
C ARG A 105 14.96 8.43 5.59
N LEU A 106 13.92 9.07 5.08
CA LEU A 106 13.17 10.14 5.75
C LEU A 106 12.65 9.72 7.12
N ALA A 107 12.12 8.49 7.23
CA ALA A 107 11.55 7.94 8.46
C ALA A 107 12.55 7.76 9.63
N VAL A 108 13.87 7.75 9.35
CA VAL A 108 14.91 7.53 10.38
C VAL A 108 16.01 8.60 10.37
N CYS A 109 16.04 9.47 9.36
CA CYS A 109 16.93 10.61 9.36
C CYS A 109 16.47 11.64 10.41
N ARG A 110 17.39 12.51 10.84
CA ARG A 110 17.10 13.55 11.83
C ARG A 110 16.61 14.87 11.22
N CYS A 111 16.35 14.93 9.91
CA CYS A 111 16.04 16.21 9.23
C CYS A 111 14.71 16.81 9.67
N LEU A 112 13.77 16.00 10.17
CA LEU A 112 12.49 16.45 10.72
C LEU A 112 12.54 16.75 12.23
N ASP A 113 13.70 16.61 12.89
CA ASP A 113 13.85 16.92 14.31
C ASP A 113 13.77 18.44 14.52
N ALA A 114 12.96 18.89 15.49
CA ALA A 114 12.66 20.30 15.76
C ALA A 114 13.91 21.16 16.09
N ASP A 115 14.99 20.53 16.55
CA ASP A 115 16.21 21.22 17.01
C ASP A 115 17.18 21.63 15.87
N LYS A 116 16.82 21.45 14.60
CA LYS A 116 17.67 21.83 13.44
C LYS A 116 17.49 23.28 12.97
N THR A 117 17.49 24.24 13.89
CA THR A 117 17.43 25.69 13.59
C THR A 117 18.79 26.39 13.57
N ARG A 118 19.88 25.71 13.21
CA ARG A 118 21.21 26.32 13.14
C ARG A 118 21.96 25.97 11.86
#